data_AF-A0A7D4CDF7-F1
#
_entry.id   AF-A0A7D4CDF7-F1
#
_cell.length_a   1.000
_cell.length_b   1.000
_cell.length_c   1.000
_cell.angle_alpha   90.00
_cell.angle_beta   90.00
_cell.angle_gamma   90.00
#
_symmetry.space_group_name_H-M   'P 1'
#
loop_
_entity.id
_entity.type
_entity.pdbx_description
1 polymer ?
#
loop_
_entity_poly.entity_id
_entity_poly.type
_entity_poly.pdbx_seq_one_letter_code
_entity_poly.pdbx_strand_id
1 'polypeptide(L)'
;MLKYDAEKVKEILIHEEGYSETMAETFSETLVNLHEDLQPALDQWLEDRTISEEITVEGVTLKMIMEKRRDDFMGALTSMSVFIKKPELAKDFLDQPTIIRGPFRKPRDRNES
;
A
#
# COMPACT_ATOMS: atom_id res chain seq x y z
N MET A 1 -18.44 3.45 -6.88
CA MET A 1 -17.98 4.52 -7.78
C MET A 1 -16.57 4.87 -7.33
N LEU A 2 -15.56 4.77 -8.20
CA LEU A 2 -14.19 5.12 -7.84
C LEU A 2 -14.16 6.61 -7.47
N LYS A 3 -13.63 6.94 -6.28
CA LYS A 3 -13.56 8.33 -5.79
C LYS A 3 -12.31 9.07 -6.26
N TYR A 4 -11.36 8.37 -6.85
CA TYR A 4 -10.07 8.94 -7.28
C TYR A 4 -9.86 8.77 -8.78
N ASP A 5 -9.06 9.66 -9.35
CA ASP A 5 -8.67 9.66 -10.75
C ASP A 5 -7.45 8.74 -10.95
N ALA A 6 -7.66 7.64 -11.67
CA ALA A 6 -6.65 6.61 -11.91
C ALA A 6 -5.41 7.15 -12.65
N GLU A 7 -5.57 8.13 -13.54
CA GLU A 7 -4.46 8.79 -14.24
C GLU A 7 -3.68 9.67 -13.28
N LYS A 8 -4.38 10.46 -12.45
CA LYS A 8 -3.73 11.31 -11.44
C LYS A 8 -2.92 10.48 -10.43
N VAL A 9 -3.45 9.33 -9.99
CA VAL A 9 -2.70 8.43 -9.11
C VAL A 9 -1.46 7.88 -9.82
N LYS A 10 -1.59 7.47 -11.09
CA LYS A 10 -0.44 6.99 -11.88
C LYS A 10 0.65 8.06 -11.99
N GLU A 11 0.29 9.32 -12.24
CA GLU A 11 1.24 10.43 -12.29
C GLU A 11 1.96 10.66 -10.96
N ILE A 12 1.23 10.67 -9.84
CA ILE A 12 1.82 10.79 -8.49
C ILE A 12 2.81 9.65 -8.23
N LEU A 13 2.41 8.41 -8.55
CA LEU A 13 3.26 7.25 -8.37
C LEU A 13 4.55 7.33 -9.20
N ILE A 14 4.48 7.80 -10.44
CA ILE A 14 5.67 7.89 -11.31
C ILE A 14 6.56 9.07 -10.88
N HIS A 15 5.98 10.26 -10.71
CA HIS A 15 6.73 11.50 -10.60
C HIS A 15 7.14 11.86 -9.17
N GLU A 16 6.28 11.59 -8.18
CA GLU A 16 6.57 11.94 -6.78
C GLU A 16 7.21 10.76 -6.05
N GLU A 17 6.68 9.56 -6.30
CA GLU A 17 7.11 8.36 -5.59
C GLU A 17 8.22 7.58 -6.33
N GLY A 18 8.45 7.84 -7.62
CA GLY A 18 9.52 7.20 -8.40
C GLY A 18 9.23 5.75 -8.79
N TYR A 19 7.97 5.33 -8.86
CA TYR A 19 7.63 4.03 -9.43
C TYR A 19 7.89 4.00 -10.95
N SER A 20 8.25 2.83 -11.47
CA SER A 20 8.20 2.60 -12.91
C SER A 20 6.76 2.68 -13.42
N GLU A 21 6.59 3.02 -14.69
CA GLU A 21 5.28 3.12 -15.31
C GLU A 21 4.46 1.83 -15.16
N THR A 22 5.10 0.67 -15.35
CA THR A 22 4.47 -0.65 -15.16
C THR A 22 3.98 -0.87 -13.72
N MET A 23 4.76 -0.45 -12.72
CA MET A 23 4.33 -0.55 -11.33
C MET A 23 3.18 0.41 -11.03
N ALA A 24 3.25 1.64 -11.53
CA ALA A 24 2.21 2.64 -11.35
C ALA A 24 0.88 2.21 -12.00
N GLU A 25 0.93 1.61 -13.19
CA GLU A 25 -0.23 1.00 -13.85
C GLU A 25 -0.82 -0.13 -13.01
N THR A 26 0.01 -1.06 -12.54
CA THR A 26 -0.50 -2.20 -11.75
C THR A 26 -1.06 -1.75 -10.40
N PHE A 27 -0.48 -0.72 -9.78
CA PHE A 27 -1.05 -0.11 -8.58
C PHE A 27 -2.39 0.55 -8.87
N SER A 28 -2.50 1.31 -9.96
CA SER A 28 -3.76 1.96 -10.34
C SER A 28 -4.89 0.93 -10.52
N GLU A 29 -4.61 -0.21 -11.17
CA GLU A 29 -5.55 -1.34 -11.28
C GLU A 29 -5.86 -2.00 -9.92
N THR A 30 -4.86 -2.13 -9.05
CA THR A 30 -5.03 -2.73 -7.72
C THR A 30 -5.90 -1.86 -6.84
N LEU A 31 -5.71 -0.54 -6.89
CA LEU A 31 -6.49 0.42 -6.14
C LEU A 31 -7.97 0.38 -6.52
N VAL A 32 -8.30 0.02 -7.78
CA VAL A 32 -9.69 -0.07 -8.23
C VAL A 32 -10.46 -1.11 -7.42
N ASN A 33 -9.73 -2.14 -6.96
CA ASN A 33 -10.26 -3.25 -6.17
C ASN A 33 -9.93 -3.13 -4.67
N LEU A 34 -9.47 -1.95 -4.25
CA LEU A 34 -9.14 -1.66 -2.86
C LEU A 34 -10.41 -1.73 -2.01
N HIS A 35 -10.27 -2.29 -0.80
CA HIS A 35 -11.37 -2.35 0.15
C HIS A 35 -11.88 -0.94 0.50
N GLU A 36 -13.19 -0.77 0.65
CA GLU A 36 -13.82 0.54 0.88
C GLU A 36 -13.33 1.22 2.15
N ASP A 37 -13.06 0.44 3.20
CA ASP A 37 -12.52 0.93 4.48
C ASP A 37 -11.14 1.59 4.34
N LEU A 38 -10.41 1.34 3.26
CA LEU A 38 -9.09 1.93 3.01
C LEU A 38 -9.14 3.20 2.17
N GLN A 39 -10.30 3.53 1.62
CA GLN A 39 -10.47 4.71 0.76
C GLN A 39 -10.17 6.02 1.50
N PRO A 40 -10.60 6.25 2.76
CA PRO A 40 -10.29 7.50 3.43
C PRO A 40 -8.78 7.70 3.66
N ALA A 41 -8.06 6.64 4.01
CA ALA A 41 -6.60 6.67 4.13
C ALA A 41 -5.91 6.94 2.78
N LEU A 42 -6.43 6.38 1.67
CA LEU A 42 -5.92 6.67 0.32
C LEU A 42 -6.19 8.12 -0.07
N ASP A 43 -7.42 8.60 0.13
CA ASP A 43 -7.85 9.97 -0.22
C ASP A 43 -6.98 11.01 0.52
N GLN A 44 -6.75 10.81 1.82
CA GLN A 44 -5.88 11.68 2.59
C GLN A 44 -4.44 11.67 2.05
N TRP A 45 -3.89 10.48 1.80
CA TRP A 45 -2.53 10.38 1.27
C TRP A 45 -2.41 11.04 -0.10
N LEU A 46 -3.45 10.97 -0.94
CA LEU A 46 -3.51 11.67 -2.22
C LEU A 46 -3.61 13.20 -2.09
N GLU A 47 -4.15 13.71 -0.97
CA GLU A 47 -4.28 15.14 -0.71
C GLU A 47 -2.98 15.76 -0.16
N ASP A 48 -2.39 15.15 0.88
CA ASP A 48 -1.29 15.77 1.63
C ASP A 48 -0.10 14.84 1.94
N ARG A 49 -0.11 13.61 1.42
CA ARG A 49 0.90 12.55 1.64
C ARG A 49 1.02 12.11 3.11
N THR A 50 0.05 12.45 3.95
CA THR A 50 -0.01 12.02 5.34
C THR A 50 -0.97 10.83 5.52
N ILE A 51 -0.85 10.16 6.66
CA ILE A 51 -1.68 9.02 7.04
C ILE A 51 -2.17 9.33 8.46
N SER A 52 -3.44 9.69 8.63
CA SER A 52 -4.01 9.92 9.97
C SER A 52 -4.81 8.73 10.50
N GLU A 53 -5.25 7.83 9.63
CA GLU A 53 -6.10 6.72 10.05
C GLU A 53 -5.30 5.51 10.54
N GLU A 54 -5.54 5.14 11.80
CA GLU A 54 -5.10 3.87 12.37
C GLU A 54 -6.09 2.75 11.98
N ILE A 55 -6.03 2.34 10.71
CA ILE A 55 -6.75 1.15 10.25
C ILE A 55 -6.06 -0.07 10.84
N THR A 56 -6.85 -0.91 11.53
CA THR A 56 -6.34 -2.06 12.27
C THR A 56 -7.09 -3.33 11.90
N VAL A 57 -6.37 -4.39 11.55
CA VAL A 57 -6.92 -5.73 11.31
C VAL A 57 -6.18 -6.73 12.18
N GLU A 58 -6.89 -7.38 13.11
CA GLU A 58 -6.33 -8.37 14.03
C GLU A 58 -5.08 -7.84 14.78
N GLY A 59 -5.07 -6.54 15.11
CA GLY A 59 -3.94 -5.86 15.77
C GLY A 59 -2.81 -5.40 14.84
N VAL A 60 -2.91 -5.62 13.53
CA VAL A 60 -1.96 -5.13 12.52
C VAL A 60 -2.41 -3.77 12.01
N THR A 61 -1.52 -2.77 12.04
CA THR A 61 -1.75 -1.44 11.45
C THR A 61 -0.96 -1.22 10.17
N LEU A 62 -1.35 -0.23 9.35
CA LEU A 62 -0.59 0.17 8.15
C LEU A 62 0.88 0.50 8.48
N LYS A 63 1.10 1.25 9.56
CA LYS A 63 2.44 1.60 10.03
C LYS A 63 3.27 0.36 10.38
N MET A 64 2.68 -0.61 11.08
CA MET A 64 3.37 -1.88 11.38
C MET A 64 3.77 -2.64 10.12
N ILE A 65 2.92 -2.61 9.07
CA ILE A 65 3.24 -3.24 7.78
C ILE A 65 4.42 -2.53 7.12
N MET A 66 4.39 -1.20 7.05
CA MET A 66 5.49 -0.39 6.49
C MET A 66 6.81 -0.66 7.23
N GLU A 67 6.80 -0.61 8.55
CA GLU A 67 7.99 -0.82 9.39
C GLU A 67 8.57 -2.24 9.25
N LYS A 68 7.71 -3.27 9.35
CA LYS A 68 8.15 -4.67 9.30
C LYS A 68 8.60 -5.10 7.90
N ARG A 69 7.94 -4.61 6.83
CA ARG A 69 8.30 -4.97 5.45
C ARG A 69 9.32 -4.04 4.80
N ARG A 70 9.58 -2.88 5.42
CA ARG A 70 10.30 -1.74 4.84
C ARG A 70 9.71 -1.36 3.49
N ASP A 71 8.39 -1.29 3.48
CA ASP A 71 7.59 -0.99 2.29
C ASP A 71 7.02 0.41 2.40
N ASP A 72 6.67 0.99 1.26
CA ASP A 72 6.00 2.27 1.21
C ASP A 72 4.50 2.15 1.51
N PHE A 73 3.83 3.30 1.54
CA PHE A 73 2.40 3.37 1.87
C PHE A 73 1.56 2.50 0.93
N MET A 74 1.86 2.48 -0.37
CA MET A 74 1.07 1.74 -1.36
C MET A 74 1.20 0.22 -1.17
N GLY A 75 2.41 -0.27 -0.87
CA GLY A 75 2.63 -1.68 -0.53
C GLY A 75 1.91 -2.08 0.76
N ALA A 76 1.91 -1.20 1.76
CA ALA A 76 1.19 -1.41 3.01
C ALA A 76 -0.34 -1.40 2.82
N LEU A 77 -0.87 -0.46 2.04
CA LEU A 77 -2.29 -0.33 1.73
C LEU A 77 -2.83 -1.57 0.99
N THR A 78 -2.06 -2.06 0.01
CA THR A 78 -2.39 -3.30 -0.71
C THR A 78 -2.43 -4.50 0.22
N SER A 79 -1.46 -4.60 1.14
CA SER A 79 -1.39 -5.68 2.11
C SER A 79 -2.55 -5.61 3.11
N MET A 80 -2.89 -4.42 3.58
CA MET A 80 -4.04 -4.21 4.47
C MET A 80 -5.34 -4.61 3.77
N SER A 81 -5.49 -4.31 2.49
CA SER A 81 -6.68 -4.73 1.74
C SER A 81 -6.83 -6.25 1.69
N VAL A 82 -5.71 -6.98 1.61
CA VAL A 82 -5.70 -8.44 1.69
C VAL A 82 -6.05 -8.92 3.09
N PHE A 83 -5.50 -8.27 4.13
CA PHE A 83 -5.80 -8.59 5.52
C PHE A 83 -7.26 -8.37 5.88
N ILE A 84 -7.90 -7.30 5.41
CA ILE A 84 -9.35 -7.09 5.61
C ILE A 84 -10.15 -8.24 4.99
N LYS A 85 -9.78 -8.69 3.78
CA LYS A 85 -10.45 -9.80 3.08
C LYS A 85 -10.14 -11.17 3.71
N LYS A 86 -8.98 -11.31 4.35
CA LYS A 86 -8.43 -12.55 4.94
C LYS A 86 -7.72 -12.25 6.27
N PRO A 87 -8.48 -12.03 7.35
CA PRO A 87 -7.91 -11.67 8.66
C PRO A 87 -6.92 -12.69 9.22
N GLU A 88 -7.05 -13.97 8.83
CA GLU A 88 -6.11 -15.02 9.19
C GLU A 88 -4.67 -14.71 8.77
N LEU A 89 -4.48 -14.04 7.61
CA LEU A 89 -3.16 -13.65 7.12
C LEU A 89 -2.54 -12.51 7.94
N ALA A 90 -3.36 -11.71 8.63
CA ALA A 90 -2.89 -10.67 9.53
C ALA A 90 -2.33 -11.28 10.82
N LYS A 91 -2.97 -12.35 11.34
CA LYS A 91 -2.45 -13.10 12.49
C LYS A 91 -1.11 -13.76 12.15
N ASP A 92 -1.05 -14.42 11.00
CA ASP A 92 0.20 -15.03 10.52
C ASP A 92 1.32 -13.98 10.36
N PHE A 93 0.98 -12.75 9.92
CA PHE A 93 1.93 -11.65 9.80
C PHE A 93 2.50 -11.17 11.16
N LEU A 94 1.73 -11.27 12.24
CA LEU A 94 2.21 -10.98 13.59
C LEU A 94 3.16 -12.07 14.09
N ASP A 95 2.81 -13.33 13.87
CA ASP A 95 3.56 -14.50 14.37
C ASP A 95 4.85 -14.78 13.58
N GLN A 96 4.80 -14.66 12.25
CA GLN A 96 5.97 -14.78 11.38
C GLN A 96 5.88 -13.76 10.24
N PRO A 97 6.70 -12.68 10.25
CA PRO A 97 6.65 -11.63 9.22
C PRO A 97 7.16 -12.09 7.83
N THR A 98 7.41 -13.38 7.64
CA THR A 98 8.01 -13.95 6.43
C THR A 98 7.03 -14.01 5.27
N ILE A 99 7.23 -13.09 4.32
CA ILE A 99 7.02 -13.30 2.88
C ILE A 99 5.55 -13.47 2.47
N ILE A 100 4.68 -12.54 2.86
CA ILE A 100 3.78 -12.02 1.81
C ILE A 100 4.61 -10.98 1.10
N ARG A 101 5.41 -11.44 0.12
CA ARG A 101 6.01 -10.52 -0.86
C ARG A 101 4.82 -9.86 -1.54
N GLY A 102 4.54 -8.60 -1.20
CA GLY A 102 3.70 -7.78 -2.04
C GLY A 102 4.26 -7.86 -3.47
N PRO A 103 3.42 -7.94 -4.50
CA PRO A 103 3.91 -8.01 -5.88
C PRO A 103 4.75 -6.78 -6.28
N PHE A 104 4.67 -5.72 -5.48
CA PHE A 104 5.17 -4.40 -5.79
C PHE A 104 6.28 -3.99 -4.82
N ARG A 105 7.48 -4.55 -4.99
CA ARG A 105 8.67 -3.92 -4.40
C ARG A 105 9.27 -2.98 -5.43
N LYS A 106 9.39 -1.69 -5.09
CA LYS A 106 10.30 -0.81 -5.84
C LYS A 106 11.69 -1.48 -5.90
N PRO A 107 12.36 -1.46 -7.07
CA PRO A 107 13.77 -1.79 -7.10
C PRO A 107 14.45 -0.86 -6.11
N ARG A 108 15.09 -1.43 -5.08
CA ARG A 108 15.88 -0.68 -4.12
C ARG A 108 16.90 0.11 -4.91
N ASP A 109 16.87 1.44 -4.84
CA ASP A 109 17.92 2.27 -5.42
C ASP A 109 19.25 1.71 -4.92
N ARG A 110 19.98 1.07 -5.84
CA ARG A 110 21.32 0.61 -5.60
C ARG A 110 22.21 1.84 -5.75
N ASN A 111 22.06 2.80 -4.85
CA ASN A 111 23.02 3.88 -4.72
C ASN A 111 24.17 3.38 -3.84
N GLU A 112 25.35 3.51 -4.42
CA GLU A 112 26.61 2.82 -4.14
C GLU A 112 27.22 3.16 -2.77
N SER A 113 28.04 2.22 -2.28
CA SER A 113 29.41 2.51 -1.85
C SER A 113 30.30 1.31 -2.18
#